data_AF-A0A657AEL9-F1
#
_entry.id   AF-A0A657AEL9-F1
#
_cell.length_a   1.000
_cell.length_b   1.000
_cell.length_c   1.000
_cell.angle_alpha   90.00
_cell.angle_beta   90.00
_cell.angle_gamma   90.00
#
_symmetry.space_group_name_H-M   'P 1'
#
loop_
_entity.id
_entity.type
_entity.pdbx_description
1 polymer ?
#
loop_
_entity_poly.entity_id
_entity_poly.type
_entity_poly.pdbx_seq_one_letter_code
_entity_poly.pdbx_strand_id
1 'polypeptide(L)'
;MEYEYRAEIGGVQQASIDELLASTHKQFIDTEDYLFLSRSPLDEVENGAQITAVFSVLSLEGIQRHILKEMAWPVLVVTVLAAICALLIGRHISKPISDASRQISHISHTLDMGLRVESSSPVIEINGMVLTFNKFLDQVEGIIKQLTELVDHISEASE
;
A
#
# COMPACT_ATOMS: atom_id res chain seq x y z
N MET A 1 5.42 30.43 -51.64
CA MET A 1 4.22 29.65 -51.98
C MET A 1 4.27 28.40 -51.13
N GLU A 2 3.34 28.29 -50.18
CA GLU A 2 3.20 27.13 -49.29
C GLU A 2 2.33 26.11 -50.03
N TYR A 3 2.85 24.92 -50.27
CA TYR A 3 2.12 23.85 -50.96
C TYR A 3 1.63 22.87 -49.90
N GLU A 4 0.33 22.87 -49.66
CA GLU A 4 -0.33 21.92 -48.76
C GLU A 4 -1.05 20.86 -49.60
N TYR A 5 -0.60 19.61 -49.50
CA TYR A 5 -1.29 18.47 -50.09
C TYR A 5 -2.04 17.70 -48.99
N ARG A 6 -3.37 17.67 -49.09
CA ARG A 6 -4.23 16.89 -48.21
C ARG A 6 -4.78 15.70 -49.00
N ALA A 7 -4.54 14.48 -48.53
CA ALA A 7 -5.22 13.30 -49.07
C ALA A 7 -6.72 13.38 -48.73
N GLU A 8 -7.62 12.86 -49.57
CA GLU A 8 -9.06 12.83 -49.27
C GLU A 8 -9.32 11.97 -48.02
N ILE A 9 -9.68 12.61 -46.91
CA ILE A 9 -9.96 11.94 -45.64
C ILE A 9 -11.48 11.75 -45.52
N GLY A 10 -11.93 10.51 -45.55
CA GLY A 10 -13.30 10.18 -45.17
C GLY A 10 -13.47 10.24 -43.65
N GLY A 11 -14.38 11.07 -43.15
CA GLY A 11 -14.95 10.93 -41.82
C GLY A 11 -14.40 11.79 -40.67
N VAL A 12 -13.55 12.80 -40.93
CA VAL A 12 -13.08 13.75 -39.89
C VAL A 12 -13.47 15.17 -40.29
N GLN A 13 -14.05 15.95 -39.36
CA GLN A 13 -14.44 17.33 -39.62
C GLN A 13 -13.20 18.21 -39.84
N GLN A 14 -13.22 19.00 -40.90
CA GLN A 14 -12.07 19.79 -41.37
C GLN A 14 -11.62 20.84 -40.34
N ALA A 15 -12.55 21.36 -39.54
CA ALA A 15 -12.28 22.33 -38.47
C ALA A 15 -11.41 21.76 -37.34
N SER A 16 -11.65 20.51 -36.91
CA SER A 16 -10.84 19.85 -35.87
C SER A 16 -9.40 19.63 -36.34
N ILE A 17 -9.20 19.31 -37.62
CA ILE A 17 -7.86 19.10 -38.21
C ILE A 17 -7.08 20.42 -38.22
N ASP A 18 -7.72 21.54 -38.57
CA ASP A 18 -7.05 22.85 -38.66
C ASP A 18 -6.61 23.35 -37.26
N GLU A 19 -7.41 23.11 -36.21
CA GLU A 19 -7.03 23.39 -34.82
C GLU A 19 -5.87 22.50 -34.34
N LEU A 20 -5.90 21.22 -34.72
CA LEU A 20 -4.83 20.24 -34.42
C LEU A 20 -3.51 20.56 -35.13
N LEU A 21 -3.57 21.09 -36.36
CA LEU A 21 -2.41 21.55 -37.12
C LEU A 21 -1.76 22.80 -36.51
N ALA A 22 -2.53 23.63 -35.79
CA ALA A 22 -2.00 24.80 -35.08
C ALA A 22 -1.15 24.44 -33.84
N SER A 23 -1.28 23.22 -33.31
CA SER A 23 -0.43 22.76 -32.19
C SER A 23 1.04 22.61 -32.59
N THR A 24 2.00 22.87 -31.72
CA THR A 24 3.45 22.79 -32.05
C THR A 24 4.09 21.45 -31.70
N HIS A 25 3.31 20.48 -31.20
CA HIS A 25 3.83 19.24 -30.64
C HIS A 25 4.07 18.18 -31.73
N LYS A 26 5.19 17.44 -31.64
CA LYS A 26 5.53 16.35 -32.59
C LYS A 26 4.53 15.18 -32.56
N GLN A 27 3.91 14.95 -31.40
CA GLN A 27 2.87 13.95 -31.21
C GLN A 27 1.80 14.54 -30.30
N PHE A 28 0.54 14.31 -30.65
CA PHE A 28 -0.60 14.80 -29.89
C PHE A 28 -1.75 13.80 -29.97
N ILE A 29 -2.48 13.62 -28.87
CA ILE A 29 -3.71 12.85 -28.83
C ILE A 29 -4.82 13.82 -28.44
N ASP A 30 -5.78 14.00 -29.33
CA ASP A 30 -7.04 14.63 -29.02
C ASP A 30 -7.97 13.59 -28.41
N THR A 31 -8.27 13.77 -27.12
CA THR A 31 -9.18 12.88 -26.39
C THR A 31 -10.65 13.21 -26.59
N GLU A 32 -10.98 14.40 -27.11
CA GLU A 32 -12.37 14.79 -27.40
C GLU A 32 -12.81 14.22 -28.75
N ASP A 33 -11.97 14.36 -29.77
CA ASP A 33 -12.24 13.88 -31.13
C ASP A 33 -11.63 12.50 -31.45
N TYR A 34 -10.93 11.87 -30.50
CA TYR A 34 -10.21 10.60 -30.66
C TYR A 34 -9.26 10.62 -31.87
N LEU A 35 -8.42 11.64 -31.98
CA LEU A 35 -7.46 11.78 -33.08
C LEU A 35 -6.03 11.67 -32.55
N PHE A 36 -5.21 10.84 -33.18
CA PHE A 36 -3.77 10.81 -32.94
C PHE A 36 -3.05 11.48 -34.09
N LEU A 37 -2.22 12.46 -33.75
CA LEU A 37 -1.45 13.24 -34.70
C LEU A 37 0.03 12.98 -34.49
N SER A 38 0.74 12.67 -35.58
CA SER A 38 2.20 12.52 -35.58
C SER A 38 2.82 13.36 -36.68
N ARG A 39 3.82 14.16 -36.31
CA ARG A 39 4.61 14.98 -37.23
C ARG A 39 6.03 14.46 -37.29
N SER A 40 6.48 14.22 -38.52
CA SER A 40 7.86 13.84 -38.80
C SER A 40 8.46 14.83 -39.80
N PRO A 41 9.61 15.46 -39.47
CA PRO A 41 10.33 16.27 -40.43
C PRO A 41 10.89 15.37 -41.54
N LEU A 42 10.85 15.87 -42.78
CA LEU A 42 11.54 15.24 -43.90
C LEU A 42 12.94 15.83 -44.00
N ASP A 43 13.89 15.19 -43.31
CA ASP A 43 15.28 15.65 -43.22
C ASP A 43 15.98 15.70 -44.59
N GLU A 44 15.45 15.00 -45.60
CA GLU A 44 15.98 14.95 -46.97
C GLU A 44 15.47 16.09 -47.89
N VAL A 45 14.62 16.99 -47.39
CA VAL A 45 14.03 18.10 -48.18
C VAL A 45 14.52 19.45 -47.65
N GLU A 46 15.32 20.17 -48.44
CA GLU A 46 15.97 21.45 -48.07
C GLU A 46 15.00 22.57 -47.63
N ASN A 47 13.71 22.44 -47.94
CA ASN A 47 12.67 23.41 -47.59
C ASN A 47 12.03 23.19 -46.20
N GLY A 48 12.53 22.25 -45.39
CA GLY A 48 11.98 22.00 -44.04
C GLY A 48 10.58 21.40 -44.03
N ALA A 49 10.25 20.60 -45.05
CA ALA A 49 8.93 19.98 -45.20
C ALA A 49 8.63 19.01 -44.03
N GLN A 50 7.36 18.92 -43.63
CA GLN A 50 6.91 18.02 -42.57
C GLN A 50 5.78 17.13 -43.09
N ILE A 51 5.83 15.85 -42.74
CA ILE A 51 4.69 14.94 -42.91
C ILE A 51 3.88 14.96 -41.63
N THR A 52 2.60 15.28 -41.75
CA THR A 52 1.62 15.13 -40.68
C THR A 52 0.70 13.96 -40.99
N ALA A 53 0.70 12.96 -40.12
CA ALA A 53 -0.23 11.85 -40.17
C ALA A 53 -1.28 12.01 -39.07
N VAL A 54 -2.56 11.94 -39.44
CA VAL A 54 -3.71 11.98 -38.53
C VAL A 54 -4.42 10.63 -38.60
N PHE A 55 -4.52 9.97 -37.45
CA PHE A 55 -5.17 8.67 -37.31
C PHE A 55 -6.41 8.82 -36.45
N SER A 56 -7.54 8.30 -36.90
CA SER A 56 -8.68 8.09 -36.00
C SER A 56 -8.35 6.98 -35.03
N VAL A 57 -8.45 7.28 -33.75
CA VAL A 57 -8.32 6.34 -32.64
C VAL A 57 -9.65 6.13 -31.94
N LEU A 58 -10.76 6.22 -32.69
CA LEU A 58 -12.10 5.87 -32.22
C LEU A 58 -12.15 4.45 -31.63
N SER A 59 -11.23 3.57 -32.02
CA SER A 59 -11.05 2.24 -31.41
C SER A 59 -10.58 2.28 -29.95
N LEU A 60 -10.06 3.42 -29.46
CA LEU A 60 -9.77 3.68 -28.04
C LEU A 60 -11.00 4.13 -27.26
N GLU A 61 -12.07 4.57 -27.94
CA GLU A 61 -13.33 4.95 -27.30
C GLU A 61 -13.93 3.73 -26.60
N GLY A 62 -14.10 3.84 -25.29
CA GLY A 62 -14.61 2.74 -24.46
C GLY A 62 -13.57 1.71 -24.02
N ILE A 63 -12.30 1.80 -24.44
CA ILE A 63 -11.22 0.93 -23.91
C ILE A 63 -11.10 1.13 -22.39
N GLN A 64 -11.20 2.35 -21.88
CA GLN A 64 -11.17 2.59 -20.43
C GLN A 64 -12.27 1.83 -19.69
N ARG A 65 -13.49 1.82 -20.22
CA ARG A 65 -14.63 1.11 -19.60
C ARG A 65 -14.47 -0.40 -19.71
N HIS A 66 -13.91 -0.89 -20.82
CA HIS A 66 -13.60 -2.29 -21.04
C HIS A 66 -12.51 -2.77 -20.08
N ILE A 67 -11.38 -2.06 -20.00
CA ILE A 67 -10.28 -2.32 -19.06
C ILE A 67 -10.81 -2.28 -17.62
N LEU A 68 -11.61 -1.28 -17.24
CA LEU A 68 -12.15 -1.20 -15.89
C LEU A 68 -13.03 -2.40 -15.56
N LYS A 69 -13.87 -2.85 -16.51
CA LYS A 69 -14.73 -4.03 -16.32
C LYS A 69 -13.93 -5.32 -16.24
N GLU A 70 -12.88 -5.47 -17.06
CA GLU A 70 -12.02 -6.64 -17.05
C GLU A 70 -11.11 -6.70 -15.82
N MET A 71 -10.62 -5.55 -15.35
CA MET A 71 -9.75 -5.45 -14.17
C MET A 71 -10.52 -5.46 -12.85
N ALA A 72 -11.81 -5.11 -12.84
CA ALA A 72 -12.61 -5.06 -11.62
C ALA A 72 -12.63 -6.41 -10.89
N TRP A 73 -12.75 -7.52 -11.62
CA TRP A 73 -12.82 -8.84 -11.02
C TRP A 73 -11.48 -9.29 -10.38
N PRO A 74 -10.34 -9.25 -11.10
CA PRO A 74 -9.04 -9.53 -10.50
C PRO A 74 -8.73 -8.63 -9.30
N VAL A 75 -9.01 -7.32 -9.40
CA VAL A 75 -8.77 -6.38 -8.30
C VAL A 75 -9.60 -6.75 -7.08
N LEU A 76 -10.89 -7.03 -7.25
CA LEU A 76 -11.77 -7.45 -6.16
C LEU A 76 -11.27 -8.73 -5.49
N VAL A 77 -10.84 -9.73 -6.26
CA VAL A 77 -10.28 -10.97 -5.72
C VAL A 77 -9.03 -10.70 -4.88
N VAL A 78 -8.10 -9.90 -5.39
CA VAL A 78 -6.88 -9.54 -4.66
C VAL A 78 -7.21 -8.76 -3.39
N THR A 79 -8.14 -7.80 -3.44
CA THR A 79 -8.58 -7.03 -2.26
C THR A 79 -9.20 -7.93 -1.20
N VAL A 80 -10.05 -8.89 -1.58
CA VAL A 80 -10.66 -9.84 -0.64
C VAL A 80 -9.60 -10.73 -0.01
N LEU A 81 -8.66 -11.27 -0.78
CA LEU A 81 -7.57 -12.09 -0.25
C LEU A 81 -6.68 -11.29 0.71
N ALA A 82 -6.33 -10.05 0.36
CA ALA A 82 -5.57 -9.17 1.24
C ALA A 82 -6.30 -8.89 2.56
N ALA A 83 -7.62 -8.66 2.50
CA ALA A 83 -8.44 -8.46 3.69
C ALA A 83 -8.48 -9.71 4.59
N ILE A 84 -8.61 -10.91 3.99
CA ILE A 84 -8.56 -12.17 4.73
C ILE A 84 -7.20 -12.34 5.42
N CYS A 85 -6.09 -12.12 4.72
CA CYS A 85 -4.76 -12.18 5.31
C CYS A 85 -4.60 -11.20 6.48
N ALA A 86 -5.07 -9.96 6.32
CA ALA A 86 -5.03 -8.96 7.39
C ALA A 86 -5.83 -9.41 8.63
N LEU A 87 -7.02 -9.99 8.43
CA LEU A 87 -7.83 -10.53 9.53
C LEU A 87 -7.17 -11.71 10.24
N LEU A 88 -6.55 -12.61 9.48
CA LEU A 88 -5.81 -13.75 10.05
C LEU A 88 -4.62 -13.27 10.89
N ILE A 89 -3.82 -12.34 10.36
CA ILE A 89 -2.69 -11.74 11.10
C ILE A 89 -3.18 -11.03 12.36
N GLY A 90 -4.20 -10.18 12.24
CA GLY A 90 -4.75 -9.46 13.39
C GLY A 90 -5.26 -10.40 14.47
N ARG A 91 -5.92 -11.49 14.09
CA ARG A 91 -6.48 -12.46 15.04
C ARG A 91 -5.40 -13.36 15.67
N HIS A 92 -4.42 -13.81 14.90
CA HIS A 92 -3.42 -14.78 15.37
C HIS A 92 -2.17 -14.14 16.00
N ILE A 93 -1.85 -12.90 15.66
CA ILE A 93 -0.64 -12.22 16.14
C ILE A 93 -1.01 -11.02 17.00
N SER A 94 -1.76 -10.05 16.45
CA SER A 94 -2.00 -8.79 17.17
C SER A 94 -2.85 -8.98 18.42
N LYS A 95 -3.88 -9.84 18.37
CA LYS A 95 -4.75 -10.08 19.53
C LYS A 95 -4.00 -10.72 20.72
N PRO A 96 -3.27 -11.83 20.56
CA PRO A 96 -2.51 -12.40 21.68
C PRO A 96 -1.44 -11.46 22.25
N ILE A 97 -0.78 -10.64 21.40
CA ILE A 97 0.18 -9.62 21.87
C ILE A 97 -0.54 -8.56 22.71
N SER A 98 -1.69 -8.07 22.24
CA SER A 98 -2.47 -7.05 22.95
C SER A 98 -3.00 -7.58 24.28
N ASP A 99 -3.49 -8.82 24.31
CA ASP A 99 -3.97 -9.47 25.53
C ASP A 99 -2.83 -9.66 26.54
N ALA A 100 -1.66 -10.11 26.10
CA ALA A 100 -0.47 -10.22 26.96
C ALA A 100 -0.03 -8.83 27.48
N SER A 101 0.03 -7.82 26.62
CA SER A 101 0.38 -6.44 27.00
C SER A 101 -0.58 -5.87 28.04
N ARG A 102 -1.88 -6.15 27.91
CA ARG A 102 -2.90 -5.71 28.88
C ARG A 102 -2.73 -6.39 30.23
N GLN A 103 -2.44 -7.69 30.24
CA GLN A 103 -2.13 -8.43 31.48
C GLN A 103 -0.86 -7.89 32.14
N ILE A 104 0.22 -7.69 31.38
CA ILE A 104 1.47 -7.10 31.88
C ILE A 104 1.19 -5.73 32.50
N SER A 105 0.47 -4.86 31.81
CA SER A 105 0.12 -3.53 32.31
C SER A 105 -0.69 -3.60 33.60
N HIS A 106 -1.62 -4.55 33.72
CA HIS A 106 -2.39 -4.77 34.94
C HIS A 106 -1.50 -5.19 36.11
N ILE A 107 -0.59 -6.15 35.90
CA ILE A 107 0.37 -6.62 36.92
C ILE A 107 1.26 -5.45 37.36
N SER A 108 1.81 -4.70 36.41
CA SER A 108 2.67 -3.56 36.71
C SER A 108 1.95 -2.45 37.49
N HIS A 109 0.67 -2.18 37.19
CA HIS A 109 -0.09 -1.13 37.88
C HIS A 109 -0.59 -1.57 39.27
N THR A 110 -0.95 -2.83 39.43
CA THR A 110 -1.39 -3.37 40.73
C THR A 110 -0.22 -3.74 41.65
N LEU A 111 0.99 -3.86 41.08
CA LEU A 111 2.20 -4.35 41.75
C LEU A 111 2.02 -5.75 42.36
N ASP A 112 0.99 -6.48 41.92
CA ASP A 112 0.74 -7.85 42.36
C ASP A 112 1.64 -8.80 41.56
N MET A 113 2.87 -8.95 42.07
CA MET A 113 3.89 -9.80 41.48
C MET A 113 3.61 -11.30 41.67
N GLY A 114 2.51 -11.69 42.33
CA GLY A 114 2.05 -13.08 42.40
C GLY A 114 1.28 -13.51 41.15
N LEU A 115 0.77 -12.55 40.39
CA LEU A 115 0.10 -12.81 39.12
C LEU A 115 1.10 -13.20 38.03
N ARG A 116 0.65 -13.99 37.07
CA ARG A 116 1.43 -14.40 35.90
C ARG A 116 0.64 -14.11 34.63
N VAL A 117 1.36 -13.85 33.56
CA VAL A 117 0.77 -13.63 32.24
C VAL A 117 0.51 -14.98 31.58
N GLU A 118 -0.70 -15.18 31.08
CA GLU A 118 -1.07 -16.38 30.35
C GLU A 118 -1.18 -16.10 28.85
N SER A 119 -0.74 -17.07 28.04
CA SER A 119 -0.95 -17.05 26.60
C SER A 119 -1.17 -18.45 26.04
N SER A 120 -2.20 -18.57 25.21
CA SER A 120 -2.50 -19.75 24.40
C SER A 120 -2.27 -19.46 22.91
N SER A 121 -1.38 -18.51 22.61
CA SER A 121 -1.07 -18.14 21.23
C SER A 121 -0.53 -19.34 20.46
N PRO A 122 -0.95 -19.57 19.21
CA PRO A 122 -0.29 -20.57 18.35
C PRO A 122 1.11 -20.13 17.92
N VAL A 123 1.49 -18.87 18.15
CA VAL A 123 2.79 -18.31 17.77
C VAL A 123 3.81 -18.53 18.90
N ILE A 124 4.87 -19.28 18.58
CA ILE A 124 5.89 -19.72 19.54
C ILE A 124 6.61 -18.52 20.16
N GLU A 125 6.91 -17.50 19.36
CA GLU A 125 7.62 -16.29 19.78
C GLU A 125 6.81 -15.50 20.82
N ILE A 126 5.48 -15.45 20.68
CA ILE A 126 4.59 -14.79 21.65
C ILE A 126 4.61 -15.55 22.99
N ASN A 127 4.55 -16.89 22.94
CA ASN A 127 4.66 -17.71 24.15
C ASN A 127 6.04 -17.57 24.81
N GLY A 128 7.11 -17.48 24.02
CA GLY A 128 8.46 -17.22 24.50
C GLY A 128 8.60 -15.88 25.21
N MET A 129 7.98 -14.83 24.67
CA MET A 129 7.90 -13.50 25.31
C MET A 129 7.21 -13.58 26.67
N VAL A 130 6.05 -14.24 26.75
CA VAL A 130 5.28 -14.40 28.00
C VAL A 130 6.06 -15.20 29.04
N LEU A 131 6.71 -16.28 28.64
CA LEU A 131 7.54 -17.09 29.53
C LEU A 131 8.74 -16.30 30.08
N THR A 132 9.36 -15.47 29.24
CA THR A 132 10.48 -14.60 29.65
C THR A 132 10.01 -13.55 30.66
N PHE A 133 8.84 -12.93 30.44
CA PHE A 133 8.28 -11.98 31.38
C PHE A 133 7.92 -12.62 32.73
N ASN A 134 7.31 -13.81 32.72
CA ASN A 134 7.01 -14.53 33.96
C ASN A 134 8.27 -14.90 34.74
N LYS A 135 9.35 -15.31 34.06
CA LYS A 135 10.66 -15.52 34.73
C LYS A 135 11.20 -14.25 35.36
N PHE A 136 10.99 -13.09 34.73
CA PHE A 136 11.36 -11.81 35.32
C PHE A 136 10.55 -11.54 36.61
N LEU A 137 9.24 -11.80 36.60
CA LEU A 137 8.43 -11.68 37.81
C LEU A 137 8.90 -12.61 38.93
N ASP A 138 9.25 -13.86 38.61
CA ASP A 138 9.81 -14.81 39.60
C ASP A 138 11.09 -14.27 40.24
N GLN A 139 11.95 -13.61 39.47
CA GLN A 139 13.17 -12.97 39.99
C GLN A 139 12.86 -11.79 40.90
N VAL A 140 11.93 -10.92 40.52
CA VAL A 140 11.49 -9.78 41.34
C VAL A 140 10.90 -10.26 42.66
N GLU A 141 10.02 -11.27 42.61
CA GLU A 141 9.44 -11.86 43.82
C GLU A 141 10.51 -12.47 44.73
N GLY A 142 11.52 -13.13 44.16
CA GLY A 142 12.67 -13.64 44.90
C GLY A 142 13.48 -12.55 45.61
N ILE A 143 13.73 -11.42 44.93
CA ILE A 143 14.43 -10.27 45.52
C ILE A 143 13.62 -9.67 46.67
N ILE A 144 12.31 -9.52 46.51
CA ILE A 144 11.43 -8.99 47.56
C ILE A 144 11.46 -9.90 48.80
N LYS A 145 11.36 -11.22 48.63
CA LYS A 145 11.45 -12.18 49.74
C LYS A 145 12.77 -12.05 50.50
N GLN A 146 13.90 -11.99 49.78
CA GLN A 146 15.21 -11.81 50.39
C GLN A 146 15.33 -10.49 51.16
N LEU A 147 14.75 -9.40 50.64
CA LEU A 147 14.72 -8.12 51.35
C LEU A 147 13.89 -8.19 52.63
N THR A 148 12.74 -8.85 52.59
CA THR A 148 11.90 -9.04 53.79
C THR A 148 12.62 -9.87 54.85
N GLU A 149 13.24 -10.99 54.46
CA GLU A 149 14.04 -11.83 55.38
C GLU A 149 15.20 -11.05 56.00
N LEU A 150 15.91 -10.23 55.21
CA LEU A 150 17.00 -9.38 55.73
C LEU A 150 16.51 -8.35 56.76
N VAL A 151 15.34 -7.74 56.52
CA VAL A 151 14.75 -6.78 57.46
C VAL A 151 14.34 -7.47 58.76
N ASP A 152 13.72 -8.66 58.68
CA ASP A 152 13.32 -9.43 59.85
C ASP A 152 14.54 -9.82 60.70
N HIS A 153 15.63 -10.29 60.06
CA HIS A 153 16.88 -10.60 60.76
C HIS A 153 17.53 -9.38 61.44
N ILE A 154 17.47 -8.20 60.83
CA ILE A 154 17.99 -6.96 61.44
C ILE A 154 17.14 -6.56 62.65
N SER A 155 15.82 -6.72 62.56
CA SER A 155 14.89 -6.43 63.65
C SER A 155 15.13 -7.36 64.84
N GLU A 156 15.28 -8.66 64.61
CA GLU A 156 15.57 -9.65 65.66
C GLU A 156 16.95 -9.44 66.30
N ALA A 157 17.94 -8.96 65.55
CA ALA A 157 19.28 -8.68 66.09
C ALA A 157 19.39 -7.35 66.87
N SER A 158 18.38 -6.48 66.79
CA SER A 158 18.31 -5.21 67.52
C SER A 158 17.48 -5.28 68.82
N GLU A 159 16.84 -6.40 69.10
CA GLU A 159 16.23 -6.72 70.41
C GLU A 159 17.23 -7.46 71.33
#